data_AF-A0A8D8WS00-F1
#
_entry.id   AF-A0A8D8WS00-F1
#
_cell.length_a   1.000
_cell.length_b   1.000
_cell.length_c   1.000
_cell.angle_alpha   90.00
_cell.angle_beta   90.00
_cell.angle_gamma   90.00
#
_symmetry.space_group_name_H-M   'P 1'
#
loop_
_entity.id
_entity.type
_entity.pdbx_description
1 polymer ?
#
loop_
_entity_poly.entity_id
_entity_poly.type
_entity_poly.pdbx_seq_one_letter_code
_entity_poly.pdbx_strand_id
1 'polypeptide(L)'
;MNQKLYKNHPFYVLPKDLLKFQAIHPPDIPPLGYFRGEKVYPRSAVKELHTRETWLKEARVVRLGEKPFKVVKARVKKDKFGFLPTEEKKSELFGIWQTEDYIPPVAQNGVVPRNSFGNVDLFLECMLPKGTVHLQLPQLQRIARKLDIDCAPAMVG
;
A
#
# COMPACT_ATOMS: atom_id res chain seq x y z
N MET A 1 29.22 15.02 -21.05
CA MET A 1 27.88 15.17 -20.41
C MET A 1 27.71 14.18 -19.26
N ASN A 2 27.25 14.67 -18.11
CA ASN A 2 27.39 14.05 -16.78
C ASN A 2 26.24 13.07 -16.46
N GLN A 3 26.55 11.84 -16.03
CA GLN A 3 25.56 10.83 -15.62
C GLN A 3 24.63 11.29 -14.48
N LYS A 4 25.08 12.24 -13.65
CA LYS A 4 24.29 12.84 -12.56
C LYS A 4 23.04 13.60 -13.04
N LEU A 5 22.98 14.01 -14.31
CA LEU A 5 21.84 14.78 -14.84
C LEU A 5 20.54 13.96 -14.86
N TYR A 6 20.62 12.64 -15.08
CA TYR A 6 19.44 11.78 -15.26
C TYR A 6 18.79 11.32 -13.95
N LYS A 7 19.56 11.23 -12.86
CA LYS A 7 19.07 10.72 -11.57
C LYS A 7 17.88 11.53 -11.03
N ASN A 8 17.93 12.86 -11.19
CA ASN A 8 16.88 13.80 -10.78
C ASN A 8 16.31 14.59 -11.98
N HIS A 9 16.41 14.06 -13.20
CA HIS A 9 15.89 14.76 -14.36
C HIS A 9 14.36 14.79 -14.32
N PRO A 10 13.70 15.94 -14.57
CA PRO A 10 12.24 16.05 -14.49
C PRO A 10 11.53 15.16 -15.51
N PHE A 11 12.10 14.95 -16.70
CA PHE A 11 11.42 14.24 -17.80
C PHE A 11 11.94 12.85 -18.11
N TYR A 12 13.15 12.49 -17.65
CA TYR A 12 13.83 11.27 -18.11
C TYR A 12 14.34 10.45 -16.92
N VAL A 13 14.46 9.16 -17.14
CA VAL A 13 15.01 8.24 -16.15
C VAL A 13 15.74 7.10 -16.85
N LEU A 14 16.82 6.64 -16.22
CA LEU A 14 17.50 5.40 -16.59
C LEU A 14 16.99 4.27 -15.68
N PRO A 15 16.82 3.03 -16.17
CA PRO A 15 16.34 1.91 -15.36
C PRO A 15 17.15 1.68 -14.07
N LYS A 16 18.46 1.94 -14.10
CA LYS A 16 19.33 1.84 -12.91
C LYS A 16 19.06 2.88 -11.83
N ASP A 17 18.44 4.01 -12.19
CA ASP A 17 18.12 5.10 -11.28
C ASP A 17 16.73 4.93 -10.63
N LEU A 18 15.99 3.87 -11.00
CA LEU A 18 14.70 3.56 -10.37
C LEU A 18 14.90 3.19 -8.91
N LEU A 19 14.04 3.75 -8.06
CA LEU A 19 14.04 3.39 -6.65
C LEU A 19 13.55 1.94 -6.43
N LYS A 20 13.83 1.42 -5.24
CA LYS A 20 13.43 0.08 -4.83
C LYS A 20 11.94 -0.19 -5.07
N PHE A 21 11.10 0.79 -4.75
CA PHE A 21 9.63 0.73 -4.85
C PHE A 21 9.09 1.40 -6.12
N GLN A 22 9.88 1.45 -7.19
CA GLN A 22 9.47 1.99 -8.48
C GLN A 22 9.66 0.98 -9.61
N ALA A 23 8.87 1.18 -10.65
CA ALA A 23 8.94 0.46 -11.91
C ALA A 23 8.51 1.36 -13.08
N ILE A 24 8.86 0.93 -14.28
CA ILE A 24 8.37 1.52 -15.52
C ILE A 24 7.11 0.75 -15.93
N HIS A 25 6.03 1.48 -16.23
CA HIS A 25 4.76 0.93 -16.68
C HIS A 25 4.16 1.79 -17.82
N PRO A 26 3.65 1.20 -18.91
CA PRO A 26 3.63 -0.24 -19.22
C PRO A 26 5.03 -0.88 -19.37
N PRO A 27 5.21 -2.18 -19.08
CA PRO A 27 6.52 -2.84 -19.10
C PRO A 27 7.15 -2.92 -20.50
N ASP A 28 6.31 -2.87 -21.53
CA ASP A 28 6.64 -2.95 -22.95
C ASP A 28 6.78 -1.57 -23.63
N ILE A 29 6.72 -0.48 -22.85
CA ILE A 29 6.86 0.88 -23.39
C ILE A 29 8.20 1.03 -24.15
N PRO A 30 8.20 1.63 -25.36
CA PRO A 30 9.44 1.84 -26.10
C PRO A 30 10.32 2.87 -25.39
N PRO A 31 11.65 2.69 -25.39
CA PRO A 31 12.57 3.71 -24.88
C PRO A 31 12.53 4.95 -25.80
N LEU A 32 12.69 6.14 -25.21
CA LEU A 32 12.80 7.40 -25.96
C LEU A 32 14.14 7.54 -26.69
N GLY A 33 15.13 6.75 -26.28
CA GLY A 33 16.45 6.74 -26.88
C GLY A 33 17.43 5.96 -26.01
N TYR A 34 18.70 6.11 -26.36
CA TYR A 34 19.81 5.46 -25.66
C TYR A 34 20.80 6.50 -25.19
N PHE A 35 21.22 6.40 -23.94
CA PHE A 35 22.31 7.19 -23.39
C PHE A 35 23.42 6.25 -22.95
N ARG A 36 24.55 6.28 -23.66
CA ARG A 36 25.70 5.37 -23.41
C ARG A 36 25.31 3.89 -23.41
N GLY A 37 24.43 3.50 -24.34
CA GLY A 37 23.91 2.13 -24.46
C GLY A 37 22.78 1.79 -23.50
N GLU A 38 22.45 2.64 -22.53
CA GLU A 38 21.31 2.43 -21.62
C GLU A 38 20.03 3.01 -22.20
N LYS A 39 18.92 2.27 -22.10
CA LYS A 39 17.59 2.72 -22.49
C LYS A 39 17.15 3.88 -21.61
N VAL A 40 16.67 4.97 -22.23
CA VAL A 40 16.11 6.13 -21.54
C VAL A 40 14.59 6.07 -21.64
N TYR A 41 13.91 6.26 -20.51
CA TYR A 41 12.45 6.23 -20.43
C TYR A 41 11.90 7.57 -19.95
N PRO A 42 10.65 7.92 -20.31
CA PRO A 42 10.00 9.08 -19.74
C PRO A 42 9.74 8.86 -18.25
N ARG A 43 9.99 9.88 -17.44
CA ARG A 43 9.74 9.80 -16.00
C ARG A 43 8.25 9.66 -15.66
N SER A 44 7.34 10.09 -16.54
CA SER A 44 5.90 9.86 -16.42
C SER A 44 5.48 8.38 -16.47
N ALA A 45 6.32 7.51 -17.07
CA ALA A 45 6.12 6.06 -17.05
C ALA A 45 6.64 5.41 -15.77
N VAL A 46 7.39 6.14 -14.93
CA VAL A 46 7.76 5.65 -13.61
C VAL A 46 6.53 5.67 -12.72
N LYS A 47 6.19 4.52 -12.18
CA LYS A 47 5.11 4.37 -11.22
C LYS A 47 5.64 3.82 -9.91
N GLU A 48 5.01 4.27 -8.83
CA GLU A 48 5.24 3.73 -7.50
C GLU A 48 4.59 2.37 -7.36
N LEU A 49 5.24 1.52 -6.59
CA LEU A 49 4.78 0.19 -6.25
C LEU A 49 4.70 0.05 -4.75
N HIS A 50 3.56 -0.41 -4.27
CA HIS A 50 3.28 -0.55 -2.85
C HIS A 50 2.90 -1.99 -2.50
N THR A 51 3.06 -2.36 -1.22
CA THR A 51 2.54 -3.64 -0.71
C THR A 51 1.01 -3.58 -0.61
N ARG A 52 0.36 -4.74 -0.45
CA ARG A 52 -1.09 -4.82 -0.25
C ARG A 52 -1.55 -3.96 0.94
N GLU A 53 -0.80 -4.00 2.04
CA GLU A 53 -1.12 -3.24 3.25
C GLU A 53 -0.95 -1.73 3.04
N THR A 54 0.03 -1.33 2.23
CA THR A 54 0.27 0.09 1.93
C THR A 54 -0.82 0.63 1.00
N TRP A 55 -1.24 -0.14 -0.01
CA TRP A 55 -2.40 0.21 -0.84
C TRP A 55 -3.69 0.33 -0.03
N LEU A 56 -3.90 -0.55 0.97
CA LEU A 56 -5.08 -0.49 1.83
C LEU A 56 -5.17 0.84 2.59
N LYS A 57 -4.04 1.40 3.02
CA LYS A 57 -3.99 2.72 3.67
C LYS A 57 -4.42 3.86 2.75
N GLU A 58 -4.30 3.67 1.44
CA GLU A 58 -4.76 4.60 0.41
C GLU A 58 -6.19 4.27 -0.05
N ALA A 59 -6.94 3.46 0.70
CA ALA A 59 -8.26 2.95 0.34
C ALA A 59 -8.28 2.25 -1.03
N ARG A 60 -7.25 1.44 -1.32
CA ARG A 60 -7.17 0.59 -2.50
C ARG A 60 -6.87 -0.85 -2.13
N VAL A 61 -7.41 -1.79 -2.89
CA VAL A 61 -7.11 -3.21 -2.73
C VAL A 61 -6.51 -3.75 -4.03
N VAL A 62 -5.51 -4.61 -3.91
CA VAL A 62 -4.97 -5.34 -5.06
C VAL A 62 -6.01 -6.35 -5.50
N ARG A 63 -6.35 -6.35 -6.79
CA ARG A 63 -7.38 -7.23 -7.36
C ARG A 63 -7.07 -8.70 -7.09
N LEU A 64 -8.11 -9.52 -6.97
CA LEU A 64 -7.97 -10.94 -6.73
C LEU A 64 -7.20 -11.62 -7.87
N GLY A 65 -6.20 -12.44 -7.54
CA GLY A 65 -5.40 -13.18 -8.52
C GLY A 65 -4.26 -12.40 -9.20
N GLU A 66 -4.10 -11.10 -8.91
CA GLU A 66 -2.98 -10.31 -9.42
C GLU A 66 -1.63 -10.86 -8.94
N LYS A 67 -0.68 -10.97 -9.87
CA LYS A 67 0.71 -11.34 -9.59
C LYS A 67 1.53 -10.10 -9.24
N PRO A 68 2.49 -10.18 -8.30
CA PRO A 68 3.31 -9.02 -7.96
C PRO A 68 4.10 -8.53 -9.18
N PHE A 69 4.07 -7.22 -9.42
CA PHE A 69 4.86 -6.61 -10.49
C PHE A 69 6.36 -6.65 -10.17
N LYS A 70 6.70 -6.51 -8.89
CA LYS A 70 8.09 -6.55 -8.41
C LYS A 70 8.14 -7.21 -7.04
N VAL A 71 9.14 -8.06 -6.83
CA VAL A 71 9.41 -8.67 -5.53
C VAL A 71 10.75 -8.18 -5.02
N VAL A 72 10.78 -7.64 -3.81
CA VAL A 72 12.00 -7.07 -3.20
C VAL A 72 12.29 -7.69 -1.85
N LYS A 73 13.54 -7.64 -1.39
CA LYS A 73 13.88 -8.06 -0.02
C LYS A 73 13.13 -7.17 0.98
N ALA A 74 12.41 -7.76 1.93
CA ALA A 74 11.73 -7.03 2.99
C ALA A 74 12.77 -6.35 3.90
N ARG A 75 12.33 -5.28 4.56
CA ARG A 75 13.17 -4.63 5.57
C ARG A 75 13.18 -5.49 6.83
N VAL A 76 14.36 -5.87 7.30
CA VAL A 76 14.51 -6.57 8.58
C VAL A 76 14.13 -5.59 9.70
N LYS A 77 13.09 -5.90 10.48
CA LYS A 77 12.84 -5.22 11.76
C LYS A 77 13.79 -5.83 12.78
N LYS A 78 14.61 -5.00 13.43
CA LYS A 78 15.42 -5.45 14.58
C LYS A 78 14.46 -5.62 15.76
N ASP A 79 14.23 -6.85 16.18
CA ASP A 79 13.56 -7.11 17.45
C ASP A 79 14.52 -6.85 18.62
N LYS A 80 13.97 -6.44 19.77
CA LYS A 80 14.72 -6.06 20.98
C LYS A 80 15.56 -7.20 21.60
N PHE A 81 15.45 -8.44 21.10
CA PHE A 81 16.03 -9.65 21.71
C PHE A 81 17.10 -10.35 20.85
N GLY A 82 17.68 -9.68 19.87
CA GLY A 82 18.75 -10.26 19.06
C GLY A 82 18.22 -11.02 17.84
N PHE A 83 19.11 -11.12 16.86
CA PHE A 83 18.82 -11.53 15.49
C PHE A 83 18.24 -12.96 15.44
N LEU A 84 16.95 -13.08 15.18
CA LEU A 84 16.41 -14.30 14.57
C LEU A 84 16.95 -14.38 13.14
N PRO A 85 17.43 -15.55 12.66
CA PRO A 85 17.68 -15.78 11.25
C PRO A 85 16.33 -15.65 10.56
N THR A 86 16.03 -14.44 10.11
CA THR A 86 14.78 -14.16 9.41
C THR A 86 15.02 -14.71 8.02
N GLU A 87 14.48 -15.90 7.73
CA GLU A 87 14.07 -16.32 6.39
C GLU A 87 13.86 -15.07 5.54
N GLU A 88 14.59 -14.89 4.44
CA GLU A 88 14.61 -13.65 3.65
C GLU A 88 13.19 -13.27 3.23
N LYS A 89 12.45 -12.56 4.10
CA LYS A 89 11.06 -12.20 3.84
C LYS A 89 11.07 -11.37 2.57
N LYS A 90 10.31 -11.79 1.57
CA LYS A 90 10.14 -11.06 0.32
C LYS A 90 8.90 -10.18 0.46
N SER A 91 9.01 -8.93 0.04
CA SER A 91 7.88 -8.01 -0.08
C SER A 91 7.43 -8.00 -1.54
N GLU A 92 6.17 -8.39 -1.72
CA GLU A 92 5.45 -8.29 -2.98
C GLU A 92 4.96 -6.86 -3.20
N LEU A 93 5.24 -6.29 -4.36
CA LEU A 93 4.87 -4.94 -4.72
C LEU A 93 3.98 -4.92 -5.96
N PHE A 94 2.96 -4.07 -5.88
CA PHE A 94 1.91 -3.94 -6.89
C PHE A 94 1.81 -2.49 -7.33
N GLY A 95 1.54 -2.27 -8.61
CA GLY A 95 1.26 -0.94 -9.14
C GLY A 95 -0.22 -0.58 -9.04
N ILE A 96 -0.54 0.71 -9.15
CA ILE A 96 -1.92 1.22 -9.11
C ILE A 96 -2.84 0.54 -10.14
N TRP A 97 -2.32 0.15 -11.31
CA TRP A 97 -3.09 -0.55 -12.36
C TRP A 97 -3.56 -1.95 -11.96
N GLN A 98 -2.96 -2.53 -10.91
CA GLN A 98 -3.33 -3.84 -10.34
C GLN A 98 -4.32 -3.72 -9.19
N THR A 99 -4.81 -2.51 -8.92
CA THR A 99 -5.66 -2.22 -7.77
C THR A 99 -7.03 -1.72 -8.20
N GLU A 100 -7.98 -1.87 -7.30
CA GLU A 100 -9.31 -1.30 -7.36
C GLU A 100 -9.61 -0.52 -6.08
N ASP A 101 -10.66 0.29 -6.13
CA ASP A 101 -11.07 1.10 -4.98
C ASP A 101 -11.56 0.18 -3.86
N TYR A 102 -11.15 0.49 -2.63
CA TYR A 102 -11.66 -0.21 -1.46
C TYR A 102 -13.15 0.10 -1.30
N ILE A 103 -13.96 -0.95 -1.27
CA ILE A 103 -15.39 -0.83 -0.98
C ILE A 103 -15.59 -1.11 0.50
N PRO A 104 -16.01 -0.11 1.30
CA PRO A 104 -16.23 -0.33 2.72
C PRO A 104 -17.36 -1.34 2.95
N PRO A 105 -17.17 -2.29 3.88
CA PRO A 105 -18.20 -3.25 4.23
C PRO A 105 -19.43 -2.56 4.83
N VAL A 106 -20.57 -3.22 4.79
CA VAL A 106 -21.83 -2.73 5.35
C VAL A 106 -22.02 -3.36 6.73
N ALA A 107 -22.36 -2.57 7.74
CA ALA A 107 -22.82 -3.11 9.02
C ALA A 107 -24.19 -3.78 8.85
N GLN A 108 -24.32 -5.00 9.34
CA GLN A 108 -25.55 -5.80 9.22
C GLN A 108 -26.02 -6.21 10.61
N ASN A 109 -27.33 -6.14 10.84
CA ASN A 109 -27.97 -6.52 12.12
C ASN A 109 -27.36 -5.80 13.33
N GLY A 110 -26.97 -4.53 13.16
CA GLY A 110 -26.31 -3.75 14.21
C GLY A 110 -24.86 -4.15 14.49
N VAL A 111 -24.27 -5.08 13.74
CA VAL A 111 -22.89 -5.56 13.95
C VAL A 111 -21.92 -4.83 13.02
N VAL A 112 -20.86 -4.29 13.62
CA VAL A 112 -19.77 -3.62 12.91
C VAL A 112 -18.85 -4.68 12.26
N PRO A 113 -18.58 -4.62 10.95
CA PRO A 113 -17.68 -5.55 10.28
C PRO A 113 -16.25 -5.35 10.76
N ARG A 114 -15.52 -6.45 11.03
CA ARG A 114 -14.16 -6.43 11.59
C ARG A 114 -13.19 -7.20 10.70
N ASN A 115 -11.93 -6.78 10.69
CA ASN A 115 -10.84 -7.52 10.07
C ASN A 115 -10.42 -8.73 10.93
N SER A 116 -9.42 -9.49 10.49
CA SER A 116 -8.91 -10.68 11.18
C SER A 116 -8.33 -10.40 12.58
N PHE A 117 -8.08 -9.13 12.91
CA PHE A 117 -7.59 -8.69 14.23
C PHE A 117 -8.72 -8.20 15.14
N GLY A 118 -9.98 -8.22 14.68
CA GLY A 118 -11.14 -7.75 15.45
C GLY A 118 -11.37 -6.24 15.42
N ASN A 119 -10.67 -5.51 14.56
CA ASN A 119 -10.75 -4.05 14.43
C ASN A 119 -11.28 -3.64 13.05
N VAL A 120 -11.57 -2.35 12.85
CA VAL A 120 -11.91 -1.76 11.56
C VAL A 120 -10.69 -1.03 11.00
N ASP A 121 -10.24 -1.36 9.80
CA ASP A 121 -9.23 -0.57 9.10
C ASP A 121 -9.87 0.74 8.62
N LEU A 122 -9.49 1.88 9.22
CA LEU A 122 -10.10 3.19 8.97
C LEU A 122 -9.01 4.25 8.77
N PHE A 123 -8.25 4.11 7.69
CA PHE A 123 -7.17 5.05 7.35
C PHE A 123 -7.67 6.32 6.66
N LEU A 124 -8.78 6.23 5.93
CA LEU A 124 -9.45 7.33 5.25
C LEU A 124 -10.95 7.30 5.58
N GLU A 125 -11.61 8.45 5.52
CA GLU A 125 -13.05 8.57 5.82
C GLU A 125 -13.92 7.68 4.91
N CYS A 126 -13.52 7.49 3.65
CA CYS A 126 -14.22 6.62 2.71
C CYS A 126 -14.16 5.13 3.08
N MET A 127 -13.32 4.73 4.04
CA MET A 127 -13.23 3.35 4.54
C MET A 127 -14.23 3.07 5.66
N LEU A 128 -14.99 4.08 6.11
CA LEU A 128 -16.00 3.90 7.16
C LEU A 128 -17.05 2.88 6.71
N PRO A 129 -17.29 1.82 7.49
CA PRO A 129 -18.33 0.86 7.17
C PRO A 129 -19.69 1.53 7.03
N LYS A 130 -20.43 1.17 5.99
CA LYS A 130 -21.73 1.78 5.71
C LYS A 130 -22.71 1.44 6.83
N GLY A 131 -23.47 2.44 7.29
CA GLY A 131 -24.38 2.30 8.43
C GLY A 131 -23.69 2.44 9.79
N THR A 132 -22.44 2.88 9.84
CA THR A 132 -21.71 3.14 11.10
C THR A 132 -21.29 4.60 11.20
N VAL A 133 -20.87 4.99 12.41
CA VAL A 133 -20.28 6.29 12.71
C VAL A 133 -18.97 6.07 13.47
N HIS A 134 -17.94 6.83 13.11
CA HIS A 134 -16.69 6.83 13.85
C HIS A 134 -16.76 7.83 15.00
N LEU A 135 -16.62 7.34 16.23
CA LEU A 135 -16.64 8.17 17.43
C LEU A 135 -15.26 8.17 18.10
N GLN A 136 -14.72 9.36 18.35
CA GLN A 136 -13.42 9.56 19.01
C GLN A 136 -13.63 10.06 20.45
N LEU A 137 -14.17 9.20 21.32
CA LEU A 137 -14.44 9.54 22.72
C LEU A 137 -13.79 8.50 23.65
N PRO A 138 -13.32 8.90 24.84
CA PRO A 138 -12.76 7.96 25.80
C PRO A 138 -13.83 6.99 26.32
N GLN A 139 -13.42 5.76 26.62
CA GLN A 139 -14.26 4.75 27.27
C GLN A 139 -15.52 4.31 26.47
N LEU A 140 -15.59 4.58 25.17
CA LEU A 140 -16.74 4.19 24.31
C LEU A 140 -17.08 2.71 24.41
N GLN A 141 -16.07 1.82 24.38
CA GLN A 141 -16.31 0.38 24.51
C GLN A 141 -17.03 0.02 25.80
N ARG A 142 -16.72 0.70 26.91
CA ARG A 142 -17.36 0.45 28.21
C ARG A 142 -18.83 0.89 28.18
N ILE A 143 -19.12 2.02 27.53
CA ILE A 143 -20.48 2.56 27.40
C ILE A 143 -21.31 1.69 26.45
N ALA A 144 -20.77 1.34 25.29
CA ALA A 144 -21.42 0.49 24.30
C ALA A 144 -21.83 -0.87 24.89
N ARG A 145 -20.95 -1.51 25.67
CA ARG A 145 -21.28 -2.73 26.41
C ARG A 145 -22.42 -2.57 27.41
N LYS A 146 -22.53 -1.43 28.09
CA LYS A 146 -23.64 -1.16 29.03
C LYS A 146 -24.98 -0.93 28.31
N LEU A 147 -24.92 -0.42 27.09
CA LEU A 147 -26.09 -0.12 26.26
C LEU A 147 -26.47 -1.26 25.30
N ASP A 148 -25.74 -2.38 25.35
CA ASP A 148 -25.89 -3.52 24.43
C ASP A 148 -25.79 -3.12 22.93
N ILE A 149 -24.85 -2.22 22.63
CA ILE A 149 -24.55 -1.75 21.28
C ILE A 149 -23.22 -2.36 20.82
N ASP A 150 -23.20 -2.97 19.63
CA ASP A 150 -21.96 -3.47 19.05
C ASP A 150 -21.01 -2.32 18.68
N CYS A 151 -19.74 -2.47 19.03
CA CYS A 151 -18.71 -1.50 18.67
C CYS A 151 -17.39 -2.21 18.38
N ALA A 152 -16.62 -1.64 17.46
CA ALA A 152 -15.30 -2.15 17.09
C ALA A 152 -14.25 -1.03 17.24
N PRO A 153 -13.03 -1.34 17.69
CA PRO A 153 -11.92 -0.39 17.63
C PRO A 153 -11.61 -0.05 16.17
N ALA A 154 -11.42 1.24 15.88
CA ALA A 154 -10.93 1.70 14.58
C ALA A 154 -9.40 1.80 14.62
N MET A 155 -8.75 1.14 13.66
CA MET A 155 -7.32 1.31 13.41
C MET A 155 -7.15 2.53 12.51
N VAL A 156 -6.81 3.63 13.16
CA VAL A 156 -6.50 4.91 12.53
C VAL A 156 -4.97 5.07 12.48
N GLY A 157 -4.47 5.68 11.41
CA GLY A 157 -3.02 5.78 11.10
C GLY A 157 -2.20 6.57 12.11
#